data_AF-A0A2S9JD19-F1
#
_entry.id   AF-A0A2S9JD19-F1
#
_cell.length_a   1.000
_cell.length_b   1.000
_cell.length_c   1.000
_cell.angle_alpha   90.00
_cell.angle_beta   90.00
_cell.angle_gamma   90.00
#
_symmetry.space_group_name_H-M   'P 1'
#
loop_
_entity.id
_entity.type
_entity.pdbx_description
1 polymer ?
#
loop_
_entity_poly.entity_id
_entity_poly.type
_entity_poly.pdbx_seq_one_letter_code
_entity_poly.pdbx_strand_id
1 'polypeptide(L)'
;MNKSDSFITNKKQINEMKNTQKKLKAKHFRYLDKEYVKNPDRFLKEIVHEWGLNWSNNFNYLINSSLYPPMRTSTTFEYGFIYNHLAQMIEVGFVILRKYKLRPMPKADIFQFNCQEVFDAEIENSSAFPAKSLCAFYGFKSRKEWLAVLDDLLQRRDYTEDNMKELPLDHDYIVIREFLVKLPLVLNEIYKRGAL
;
A
#
# COMPACT_ATOMS: atom_id res chain seq x y z
N MET A 1 -43.57 -33.04 -3.77
CA MET A 1 -42.49 -32.20 -3.19
C MET A 1 -42.10 -31.13 -4.19
N ASN A 2 -42.27 -29.87 -3.78
CA ASN A 2 -42.34 -28.67 -4.62
C ASN A 2 -41.03 -28.31 -5.33
N LYS A 3 -41.07 -28.24 -6.66
CA LYS A 3 -40.00 -27.65 -7.49
C LYS A 3 -40.02 -26.10 -7.51
N SER A 4 -41.06 -25.47 -6.98
CA SER A 4 -41.21 -24.01 -6.93
C SER A 4 -40.38 -23.36 -5.82
N ASP A 5 -40.16 -24.05 -4.71
CA ASP A 5 -39.52 -23.46 -3.54
C ASP A 5 -38.00 -23.35 -3.69
N SER A 6 -37.35 -24.30 -4.40
CA SER A 6 -35.90 -24.31 -4.63
C SER A 6 -35.41 -23.22 -5.58
N PHE A 7 -36.23 -22.81 -6.57
CA PHE A 7 -35.89 -21.71 -7.49
C PHE A 7 -35.98 -20.34 -6.81
N ILE A 8 -36.91 -20.19 -5.85
CA ILE A 8 -37.06 -18.95 -5.08
C ILE A 8 -35.93 -18.82 -4.07
N THR A 9 -35.48 -19.92 -3.43
CA THR A 9 -34.31 -19.89 -2.53
C THR A 9 -33.02 -19.54 -3.28
N ASN A 10 -32.82 -20.11 -4.48
CA ASN A 10 -31.65 -19.79 -5.31
C ASN A 10 -31.67 -18.35 -5.82
N LYS A 11 -32.82 -17.80 -6.23
CA LYS A 11 -32.90 -16.38 -6.64
C LYS A 11 -32.66 -15.42 -5.47
N LYS A 12 -33.07 -15.77 -4.24
CA LYS A 12 -32.83 -14.95 -3.04
C LYS A 12 -31.34 -14.97 -2.66
N GLN A 13 -30.68 -16.13 -2.69
CA GLN A 13 -29.23 -16.23 -2.46
C GLN A 13 -28.39 -15.56 -3.56
N ILE A 14 -28.79 -15.66 -4.83
CA ILE A 14 -28.11 -14.99 -5.95
C ILE A 14 -28.33 -13.45 -5.89
N ASN A 15 -29.49 -12.98 -5.43
CA ASN A 15 -29.74 -11.54 -5.22
C ASN A 15 -29.07 -11.00 -3.95
N GLU A 16 -28.85 -11.80 -2.90
CA GLU A 16 -28.10 -11.39 -1.70
C GLU A 16 -26.58 -11.37 -1.93
N MET A 17 -26.03 -12.21 -2.83
CA MET A 17 -24.64 -12.09 -3.28
C MET A 17 -24.36 -10.88 -4.18
N LYS A 18 -25.41 -10.20 -4.68
CA LYS A 18 -25.31 -8.85 -5.27
C LYS A 18 -25.28 -7.75 -4.20
N ASN A 19 -24.95 -8.09 -2.94
CA ASN A 19 -24.66 -7.13 -1.87
C ASN A 19 -23.49 -6.23 -2.27
N THR A 20 -23.85 -5.13 -2.92
CA THR A 20 -23.18 -3.83 -2.92
C THR A 20 -21.71 -3.90 -2.53
N GLN A 21 -20.81 -4.04 -3.51
CA GLN A 21 -19.49 -3.45 -3.36
C GLN A 21 -19.73 -1.96 -3.09
N LYS A 22 -19.75 -1.57 -1.81
CA LYS A 22 -19.97 -0.19 -1.40
C LYS A 22 -18.98 0.66 -2.19
N LYS A 23 -19.50 1.48 -3.11
CA LYS A 23 -18.69 2.40 -3.90
C LYS A 23 -17.80 3.17 -2.93
N LEU A 24 -16.49 3.14 -3.17
CA LEU A 24 -15.54 3.90 -2.37
C LEU A 24 -15.96 5.37 -2.40
N LYS A 25 -16.07 5.98 -1.22
CA LYS A 25 -16.42 7.39 -1.05
C LYS A 25 -15.21 8.10 -0.43
N ALA A 26 -14.97 9.34 -0.84
CA ALA A 26 -13.86 10.15 -0.33
C ALA A 26 -13.80 10.21 1.20
N LYS A 27 -14.96 10.27 1.87
CA LYS A 27 -15.07 10.23 3.35
C LYS A 27 -14.46 9.00 4.04
N HIS A 28 -14.10 7.95 3.29
CA HIS A 28 -13.43 6.77 3.83
C HIS A 28 -11.90 6.88 3.78
N PHE A 29 -11.37 7.99 3.27
CA PHE A 29 -9.94 8.25 3.08
C PHE A 29 -9.57 9.50 3.86
N ARG A 30 -8.40 9.47 4.51
CA ARG A 30 -7.91 10.56 5.37
C ARG A 30 -7.00 11.52 4.61
N TYR A 31 -6.22 11.01 3.65
CA TYR A 31 -5.16 11.75 2.97
C TYR A 31 -5.42 11.91 1.47
N LEU A 32 -6.25 11.05 0.90
CA LEU A 32 -6.52 11.02 -0.54
C LEU A 32 -7.74 11.87 -0.92
N ASP A 33 -7.53 12.82 -1.83
CA ASP A 33 -8.60 13.66 -2.35
C ASP A 33 -9.65 12.89 -3.16
N LYS A 34 -10.86 13.45 -3.18
CA LYS A 34 -12.02 12.86 -3.87
C LYS A 34 -11.73 12.57 -5.35
N GLU A 35 -10.95 13.42 -6.01
CA GLU A 35 -10.60 13.25 -7.41
C GLU A 35 -9.73 12.03 -7.65
N TYR A 36 -8.75 11.78 -6.79
CA TYR A 36 -7.88 10.61 -6.86
C TYR A 36 -8.58 9.33 -6.41
N VAL A 37 -9.57 9.41 -5.52
CA VAL A 37 -10.46 8.28 -5.23
C VAL A 37 -11.31 7.90 -6.45
N LYS A 38 -11.77 8.90 -7.23
CA LYS A 38 -12.58 8.68 -8.43
C LYS A 38 -11.73 8.20 -9.61
N ASN A 39 -10.54 8.76 -9.77
CA ASN A 39 -9.60 8.44 -10.85
C ASN A 39 -8.17 8.28 -10.29
N PRO A 40 -7.82 7.08 -9.80
CA PRO A 40 -6.50 6.84 -9.22
C PRO A 40 -5.37 6.98 -10.24
N ASP A 41 -5.63 6.77 -11.53
CA ASP A 41 -4.64 6.86 -12.61
C ASP A 41 -4.10 8.30 -12.73
N ARG A 42 -4.91 9.31 -12.36
CA ARG A 42 -4.48 10.71 -12.29
C ARG A 42 -3.42 10.93 -11.21
N PHE A 43 -3.58 10.32 -10.03
CA PHE A 43 -2.58 10.38 -8.97
C PHE A 43 -1.27 9.70 -9.41
N LEU A 44 -1.38 8.55 -10.08
CA LEU A 44 -0.22 7.84 -10.60
C LEU A 44 0.57 8.70 -11.60
N LYS A 45 -0.13 9.39 -12.50
CA LYS A 45 0.48 10.31 -13.46
C LYS A 45 1.12 11.51 -12.75
N GLU A 46 0.31 12.30 -12.05
CA GLU A 46 0.74 13.60 -11.53
C GLU A 46 1.79 13.43 -10.42
N ILE A 47 1.55 12.54 -9.45
CA ILE A 47 2.34 12.47 -8.22
C ILE A 47 3.44 11.41 -8.31
N VAL A 48 3.09 10.21 -8.76
CA VAL A 48 4.07 9.09 -8.75
C VAL A 48 5.08 9.25 -9.88
N HIS A 49 4.64 9.69 -11.07
CA HIS A 49 5.49 9.78 -12.25
C HIS A 49 6.07 11.19 -12.50
N GLU A 50 5.24 12.23 -12.53
CA GLU A 50 5.64 13.54 -13.06
C GLU A 50 6.39 14.43 -12.05
N TRP A 51 6.28 14.19 -10.74
CA TRP A 51 6.94 15.04 -9.74
C TRP A 51 8.47 14.93 -9.70
N GLY A 52 9.07 13.96 -10.38
CA GLY A 52 10.53 13.82 -10.48
C GLY A 52 11.24 13.47 -9.15
N LEU A 53 10.49 13.20 -8.08
CA LEU A 53 11.04 12.78 -6.80
C LEU A 53 11.36 11.28 -6.81
N ASN A 54 12.52 10.92 -6.24
CA ASN A 54 12.80 9.53 -5.92
C ASN A 54 12.04 9.15 -4.62
N TRP A 55 10.78 8.76 -4.78
CA TRP A 55 9.90 8.42 -3.67
C TRP A 55 10.46 7.30 -2.79
N SER A 56 11.01 6.24 -3.38
CA SER A 56 11.61 5.12 -2.65
C SER A 56 12.75 5.57 -1.73
N ASN A 57 13.66 6.43 -2.21
CA ASN A 57 14.75 6.94 -1.38
C ASN A 57 14.25 7.85 -0.26
N ASN A 58 13.27 8.71 -0.55
CA ASN A 58 12.69 9.60 0.46
C ASN A 58 11.94 8.80 1.54
N PHE A 59 11.16 7.78 1.16
CA PHE A 59 10.49 6.90 2.12
C PHE A 59 11.48 6.06 2.90
N ASN A 60 12.53 5.55 2.26
CA ASN A 60 13.62 4.84 2.95
C ASN A 60 14.29 5.74 4.00
N TYR A 61 14.55 7.01 3.67
CA TYR A 61 15.08 7.97 4.62
C TYR A 61 14.12 8.19 5.79
N LEU A 62 12.85 8.53 5.52
CA LEU A 62 11.80 8.71 6.53
C LEU A 62 11.76 7.53 7.51
N ILE A 63 11.74 6.31 7.00
CA ILE A 63 11.61 5.09 7.80
C ILE A 63 12.84 4.87 8.68
N ASN A 64 14.04 4.87 8.08
CA ASN A 64 15.28 4.62 8.83
C ASN A 64 15.53 5.70 9.88
N SER A 65 15.31 6.97 9.52
CA SER A 65 15.55 8.10 10.41
C SER A 65 14.52 8.16 11.56
N SER A 66 13.31 7.63 11.35
CA SER A 66 12.31 7.48 12.41
C SER A 66 12.72 6.43 13.44
N LEU A 67 13.36 5.35 13.01
CA LEU A 67 13.70 4.21 13.87
C LEU A 67 15.09 4.28 14.47
N TYR A 68 15.97 5.09 13.89
CA TYR A 68 17.31 5.29 14.36
C TYR A 68 17.66 6.79 14.30
N PRO A 69 17.46 7.54 15.40
CA PRO A 69 17.71 8.98 15.47
C PRO A 69 19.06 9.43 14.91
N PRO A 70 20.19 8.71 15.10
CA PRO A 70 21.48 9.11 14.52
C PRO A 70 21.50 9.16 12.98
N MET A 71 20.55 8.52 12.28
CA MET A 71 20.43 8.62 10.81
C MET A 71 19.72 9.91 10.34
N ARG A 72 19.28 10.78 11.24
CA ARG A 72 18.65 12.08 10.93
C ARG A 72 19.68 13.14 10.54
N THR A 73 20.45 12.86 9.51
CA THR A 73 21.54 13.72 9.03
C THR A 73 21.07 14.90 8.16
N SER A 74 19.85 14.86 7.63
CA SER A 74 19.32 15.90 6.74
C SER A 74 18.61 16.99 7.53
N THR A 75 19.06 18.23 7.35
CA THR A 75 18.45 19.43 7.95
C THR A 75 17.33 20.01 7.09
N THR A 76 17.17 19.55 5.85
CA THR A 76 16.20 20.06 4.86
C THR A 76 15.14 19.02 4.48
N PHE A 77 15.11 17.87 5.16
CA PHE A 77 14.12 16.83 4.87
C PHE A 77 12.73 17.20 5.39
N GLU A 78 11.78 17.35 4.47
CA GLU A 78 10.39 17.73 4.76
C GLU A 78 9.56 16.52 5.25
N TYR A 79 9.74 16.12 6.51
CA TYR A 79 9.07 14.95 7.11
C TYR A 79 7.57 14.91 6.87
N GLY A 80 6.86 16.02 7.14
CA GLY A 80 5.40 16.08 7.00
C GLY A 80 4.94 15.88 5.56
N PHE A 81 5.66 16.48 4.61
CA PHE A 81 5.39 16.33 3.19
C PHE A 81 5.61 14.87 2.73
N ILE A 82 6.74 14.27 3.09
CA ILE A 82 7.06 12.89 2.68
C ILE A 82 6.11 11.88 3.35
N TYR A 83 5.82 12.06 4.64
CA TYR A 83 4.82 11.26 5.36
C TYR A 83 3.46 11.32 4.65
N ASN A 84 2.99 12.53 4.29
CA ASN A 84 1.68 12.71 3.67
C ASN A 84 1.59 11.98 2.33
N HIS A 85 2.63 12.06 1.50
CA HIS A 85 2.66 11.38 0.22
C HIS A 85 2.73 9.85 0.36
N LEU A 86 3.46 9.33 1.35
CA LEU A 86 3.43 7.90 1.64
C LEU A 86 2.02 7.44 2.06
N ALA A 87 1.35 8.22 2.92
CA ALA A 87 -0.02 7.94 3.33
C ALA A 87 -1.00 7.97 2.13
N GLN A 88 -0.86 8.95 1.24
CA GLN A 88 -1.63 9.02 0.00
C GLN A 88 -1.37 7.82 -0.92
N MET A 89 -0.11 7.38 -1.05
CA MET A 89 0.24 6.18 -1.84
C MET A 89 -0.37 4.90 -1.25
N ILE A 90 -0.41 4.78 0.08
CA ILE A 90 -1.10 3.67 0.76
C ILE A 90 -2.61 3.73 0.49
N GLU A 91 -3.21 4.91 0.44
CA GLU A 91 -4.64 5.03 0.16
C GLU A 91 -4.97 4.81 -1.31
N VAL A 92 -4.17 5.33 -2.25
CA VAL A 92 -4.40 5.13 -3.69
C VAL A 92 -4.18 3.68 -4.11
N GLY A 93 -3.18 2.99 -3.53
CA GLY A 93 -2.98 1.56 -3.75
C GLY A 93 -4.21 0.75 -3.34
N PHE A 94 -4.92 1.16 -2.29
CA PHE A 94 -6.14 0.49 -1.84
C PHE A 94 -7.30 0.78 -2.81
N VAL A 95 -7.40 2.00 -3.33
CA VAL A 95 -8.37 2.32 -4.40
C VAL A 95 -8.12 1.43 -5.62
N ILE A 96 -6.86 1.27 -6.04
CA ILE A 96 -6.47 0.42 -7.18
C ILE A 96 -6.80 -1.06 -6.90
N LEU A 97 -6.41 -1.60 -5.74
CA LEU A 97 -6.76 -2.96 -5.31
C LEU A 97 -8.27 -3.22 -5.46
N ARG A 98 -9.10 -2.26 -5.04
CA ARG A 98 -10.57 -2.35 -5.15
C ARG A 98 -11.07 -2.17 -6.58
N LYS A 99 -10.50 -1.24 -7.36
CA LYS A 99 -10.83 -0.99 -8.79
C LYS A 99 -10.67 -2.27 -9.61
N TYR A 100 -9.57 -2.99 -9.40
CA TYR A 100 -9.26 -4.24 -10.09
C TYR A 100 -9.80 -5.50 -9.40
N LYS A 101 -10.60 -5.35 -8.33
CA LYS A 101 -11.21 -6.45 -7.57
C LYS A 101 -10.19 -7.48 -7.04
N LEU A 102 -8.96 -7.02 -6.80
CA LEU A 102 -7.90 -7.83 -6.21
C LEU A 102 -8.21 -8.11 -4.73
N ARG A 103 -7.77 -9.27 -4.26
CA ARG A 103 -7.93 -9.69 -2.87
C ARG A 103 -6.58 -9.66 -2.16
N PRO A 104 -6.50 -9.09 -0.95
CA PRO A 104 -5.32 -9.23 -0.11
C PRO A 104 -4.89 -10.70 0.01
N MET A 105 -3.59 -10.94 -0.06
CA MET A 105 -3.00 -12.26 0.06
C MET A 105 -3.08 -12.75 1.51
N PRO A 106 -3.34 -14.05 1.78
CA PRO A 106 -3.21 -14.60 3.12
C PRO A 106 -1.78 -14.43 3.65
N LYS A 107 -1.62 -14.11 4.94
CA LYS A 107 -0.30 -13.85 5.54
C LYS A 107 0.73 -14.97 5.33
N ALA A 108 0.27 -16.23 5.32
CA ALA A 108 1.12 -17.40 5.11
C ALA A 108 1.76 -17.46 3.71
N ASP A 109 1.18 -16.77 2.73
CA ASP A 109 1.58 -16.86 1.32
C ASP A 109 2.44 -15.67 0.88
N ILE A 110 2.53 -14.62 1.70
CA ILE A 110 3.18 -13.33 1.36
C ILE A 110 4.64 -13.49 0.96
N PHE A 111 5.36 -14.36 1.65
CA PHE A 111 6.80 -14.59 1.42
C PHE A 111 7.06 -15.83 0.56
N GLN A 112 6.02 -16.41 -0.04
CA GLN A 112 6.15 -17.52 -0.98
C GLN A 112 6.32 -16.95 -2.40
N PHE A 113 7.55 -16.93 -2.86
CA PHE A 113 7.88 -16.70 -4.27
C PHE A 113 8.07 -18.05 -4.95
N ASN A 114 7.46 -18.21 -6.13
CA ASN A 114 7.76 -19.37 -6.96
C ASN A 114 8.93 -19.03 -7.90
N CYS A 115 9.67 -20.05 -8.35
CA CYS A 115 10.84 -19.85 -9.22
C CYS A 115 10.50 -19.13 -10.54
N GLN A 116 9.27 -19.30 -11.03
CA GLN A 116 8.81 -18.65 -12.26
C GLN A 116 8.72 -17.14 -12.10
N GLU A 117 8.21 -16.64 -10.97
CA GLU A 117 8.14 -15.19 -10.70
C GLU A 117 9.52 -14.56 -10.58
N VAL A 118 10.48 -15.25 -9.97
CA VAL A 118 11.86 -14.74 -9.90
C VAL A 118 12.45 -14.62 -11.30
N PHE A 119 12.24 -15.65 -12.12
CA PHE A 119 12.69 -15.69 -13.51
C PHE A 119 12.01 -14.65 -14.41
N ASP A 120 10.70 -14.47 -14.27
CA ASP A 120 9.92 -13.49 -15.04
C ASP A 120 10.33 -12.05 -14.69
N ALA A 121 10.69 -11.77 -13.43
CA ALA A 121 11.22 -10.47 -13.02
C ALA A 121 12.58 -10.17 -13.68
N GLU A 122 13.43 -11.19 -13.84
CA GLU A 122 14.73 -11.07 -14.51
C GLU A 122 14.59 -10.90 -16.04
N ILE A 123 13.61 -11.57 -16.67
CA ILE A 123 13.38 -11.51 -18.12
C ILE A 123 12.62 -10.26 -18.56
N GLU A 124 11.56 -9.87 -17.84
CA GLU A 124 10.73 -8.72 -18.24
C GLU A 124 11.42 -7.37 -17.98
N ASN A 125 12.65 -7.37 -17.44
CA ASN A 125 13.28 -6.16 -16.86
C ASN A 125 12.33 -5.48 -15.84
N SER A 126 11.40 -6.24 -15.27
CA SER A 126 10.33 -5.72 -14.45
C SER A 126 10.69 -5.90 -13.00
N SER A 127 11.03 -4.79 -12.36
CA SER A 127 11.39 -4.76 -10.94
C SER A 127 10.24 -5.12 -9.98
N ALA A 128 9.00 -5.27 -10.47
CA ALA A 128 7.84 -5.55 -9.63
C ALA A 128 6.67 -6.22 -10.39
N PHE A 129 6.06 -7.23 -9.78
CA PHE A 129 4.74 -7.75 -10.17
C PHE A 129 3.65 -6.92 -9.49
N PRO A 130 2.96 -5.99 -10.16
CA PRO A 130 2.24 -4.95 -9.41
C PRO A 130 0.98 -5.49 -8.72
N ALA A 131 0.24 -6.38 -9.37
CA ALA A 131 -0.93 -7.02 -8.77
C ALA A 131 -0.55 -7.88 -7.54
N LYS A 132 0.44 -8.77 -7.69
CA LYS A 132 0.93 -9.61 -6.58
C LYS A 132 1.48 -8.75 -5.45
N SER A 133 2.27 -7.74 -5.76
CA SER A 133 2.85 -6.82 -4.78
C SER A 133 1.78 -6.07 -3.98
N LEU A 134 0.73 -5.55 -4.64
CA LEU A 134 -0.40 -4.92 -3.94
C LEU A 134 -1.17 -5.91 -3.06
N CYS A 135 -1.44 -7.12 -3.56
CA CYS A 135 -2.08 -8.17 -2.78
C CYS A 135 -1.26 -8.55 -1.54
N ALA A 136 0.05 -8.69 -1.68
CA ALA A 136 0.98 -8.96 -0.57
C ALA A 136 1.03 -7.79 0.43
N PHE A 137 1.15 -6.54 -0.08
CA PHE A 137 1.17 -5.33 0.74
C PHE A 137 -0.06 -5.24 1.65
N TYR A 138 -1.27 -5.36 1.09
CA TYR A 138 -2.51 -5.32 1.87
C TYR A 138 -2.85 -6.63 2.59
N GLY A 139 -2.17 -7.73 2.25
CA GLY A 139 -2.23 -9.00 2.96
C GLY A 139 -1.44 -8.96 4.27
N PHE A 140 -0.30 -8.27 4.26
CA PHE A 140 0.57 -8.14 5.43
C PHE A 140 -0.08 -7.29 6.51
N LYS A 141 -0.56 -6.11 6.12
CA LYS A 141 -1.33 -5.20 6.98
C LYS A 141 -2.46 -4.59 6.16
N SER A 142 -3.63 -4.42 6.78
CA SER A 142 -4.73 -3.69 6.18
C SER A 142 -4.37 -2.20 6.00
N ARG A 143 -5.13 -1.48 5.16
CA ARG A 143 -4.95 -0.03 4.98
C ARG A 143 -4.91 0.72 6.32
N LYS A 144 -5.79 0.38 7.28
CA LYS A 144 -5.84 1.04 8.58
C LYS A 144 -4.57 0.77 9.40
N GLU A 145 -4.09 -0.48 9.40
CA GLU A 145 -2.87 -0.87 10.09
C GLU A 145 -1.63 -0.21 9.47
N TRP A 146 -1.57 -0.08 8.15
CA TRP A 146 -0.49 0.66 7.48
C TRP A 146 -0.46 2.15 7.86
N LEU A 147 -1.62 2.81 7.94
CA LEU A 147 -1.67 4.20 8.41
C LEU A 147 -1.25 4.31 9.89
N ALA A 148 -1.59 3.33 10.72
CA ALA A 148 -1.12 3.28 12.10
C ALA A 148 0.41 3.08 12.19
N VAL A 149 1.01 2.29 11.30
CA VAL A 149 2.47 2.17 11.17
C VAL A 149 3.10 3.52 10.81
N LEU A 150 2.49 4.28 9.90
CA LEU A 150 3.01 5.62 9.60
C LEU A 150 2.90 6.57 10.80
N ASP A 151 1.78 6.54 11.51
CA ASP A 151 1.57 7.35 12.72
C ASP A 151 2.63 7.01 13.79
N ASP A 152 2.93 5.73 13.98
CA ASP A 152 3.98 5.26 14.89
C ASP A 152 5.38 5.74 14.44
N LEU A 153 5.72 5.61 13.16
CA LEU A 153 6.99 6.12 12.62
C LEU A 153 7.14 7.63 12.87
N LEU A 154 6.06 8.40 12.66
CA LEU A 154 6.09 9.84 12.89
C LEU A 154 6.27 10.18 14.38
N GLN A 155 5.63 9.44 15.29
CA GLN A 155 5.81 9.60 16.73
C GLN A 155 7.23 9.26 17.17
N ARG A 156 7.86 8.25 16.57
CA ARG A 156 9.24 7.87 16.87
C ARG A 156 10.26 8.97 16.53
N ARG A 157 9.86 9.97 15.74
CA ARG A 157 10.67 11.18 15.52
C ARG A 157 11.00 11.92 16.81
N ASP A 158 10.16 11.84 17.83
CA ASP A 158 10.38 12.58 19.07
C ASP A 158 11.48 11.96 19.95
N TYR A 159 11.96 10.76 19.61
CA TYR A 159 13.13 10.15 20.24
C TYR A 159 14.43 10.78 19.72
N THR A 160 15.36 11.07 20.61
CA THR A 160 16.72 11.55 20.34
C THR A 160 17.73 10.44 20.61
N GLU A 161 19.02 10.72 20.42
CA GLU A 161 20.08 9.76 20.77
C GLU A 161 20.06 9.40 22.27
N ASP A 162 19.63 10.35 23.11
CA ASP A 162 19.63 10.21 24.57
C ASP A 162 18.58 9.20 25.08
N ASN A 163 17.44 9.09 24.41
CA ASN A 163 16.34 8.21 24.81
C ASN A 163 16.06 7.07 23.81
N MET A 164 16.93 6.88 22.81
CA MET A 164 16.79 5.83 21.77
C MET A 164 16.65 4.41 22.34
N LYS A 165 17.23 4.13 23.52
CA LYS A 165 17.14 2.81 24.18
C LYS A 165 15.70 2.42 24.57
N GLU A 166 14.79 3.38 24.61
CA GLU A 166 13.37 3.18 24.91
C GLU A 166 12.57 2.80 23.65
N LEU A 167 13.17 2.82 22.46
CA LEU A 167 12.49 2.44 21.24
C LEU A 167 12.13 0.95 21.25
N PRO A 168 10.86 0.58 21.00
CA PRO A 168 10.46 -0.81 20.91
C PRO A 168 11.18 -1.50 19.76
N LEU A 169 11.75 -2.67 20.04
CA LEU A 169 12.29 -3.57 19.02
C LEU A 169 11.11 -4.16 18.22
N ASP A 170 10.99 -3.75 16.96
CA ASP A 170 9.93 -4.25 16.07
C ASP A 170 10.49 -5.32 15.13
N HIS A 171 10.18 -6.59 15.41
CA HIS A 171 10.61 -7.73 14.59
C HIS A 171 10.04 -7.70 13.17
N ASP A 172 8.94 -6.98 12.93
CA ASP A 172 8.35 -6.82 11.60
C ASP A 172 9.03 -5.70 10.79
N TYR A 173 9.98 -4.96 11.38
CA TYR A 173 10.54 -3.74 10.78
C TYR A 173 11.08 -3.95 9.36
N ILE A 174 11.91 -4.99 9.17
CA ILE A 174 12.55 -5.26 7.87
C ILE A 174 11.47 -5.40 6.79
N VAL A 175 10.39 -6.11 7.11
CA VAL A 175 9.25 -6.33 6.22
C VAL A 175 8.47 -5.04 5.99
N ILE A 176 8.19 -4.26 7.04
CA ILE A 176 7.52 -2.96 6.97
C ILE A 176 8.28 -2.04 6.01
N ARG A 177 9.59 -1.90 6.20
CA ARG A 177 10.45 -1.07 5.36
C ARG A 177 10.40 -1.55 3.92
N GLU A 178 10.54 -2.85 3.69
CA GLU A 178 10.59 -3.42 2.35
C GLU A 178 9.30 -3.12 1.57
N PHE A 179 8.13 -3.27 2.20
CA PHE A 179 6.86 -2.95 1.58
C PHE A 179 6.68 -1.46 1.29
N LEU A 180 7.00 -0.59 2.26
CA LEU A 180 6.80 0.86 2.11
C LEU A 180 7.75 1.46 1.05
N VAL A 181 9.00 0.99 0.96
CA VAL A 181 9.96 1.45 -0.04
C VAL A 181 9.61 0.96 -1.44
N LYS A 182 9.04 -0.25 -1.57
CA LYS A 182 8.60 -0.83 -2.85
C LYS A 182 7.30 -0.25 -3.37
N LEU A 183 6.38 0.19 -2.50
CA LEU A 183 5.07 0.71 -2.91
C LEU A 183 5.14 1.76 -4.05
N PRO A 184 5.95 2.83 -3.99
CA PRO A 184 6.06 3.78 -5.10
C PRO A 184 6.55 3.14 -6.41
N LEU A 185 7.44 2.15 -6.37
CA LEU A 185 7.91 1.43 -7.56
C LEU A 185 6.76 0.63 -8.18
N VAL A 186 6.00 -0.08 -7.35
CA VAL A 186 4.80 -0.82 -7.75
C VAL A 186 3.79 0.11 -8.41
N LEU A 187 3.50 1.27 -7.80
CA LEU A 187 2.55 2.23 -8.34
C LEU A 187 3.03 2.86 -9.66
N ASN A 188 4.33 3.15 -9.79
CA ASN A 188 4.93 3.64 -11.02
C ASN A 188 4.88 2.59 -12.14
N GLU A 189 5.05 1.31 -11.79
CA GLU A 189 4.93 0.21 -12.76
C GLU A 189 3.50 0.08 -13.29
N ILE A 190 2.48 0.23 -12.42
CA ILE A 190 1.06 0.28 -12.84
C ILE A 190 0.83 1.43 -13.82
N TYR A 191 1.42 2.60 -13.55
CA TYR A 191 1.36 3.74 -14.45
C TYR A 191 1.96 3.42 -15.82
N LYS A 192 3.20 2.90 -15.85
CA LYS A 192 3.91 2.58 -17.09
C LYS A 192 3.18 1.56 -17.95
N ARG A 193 2.58 0.54 -17.32
CA ARG A 193 1.78 -0.48 -18.00
C ARG A 193 0.41 0.05 -18.46
N GLY A 194 -0.06 1.17 -17.89
CA GLY A 194 -1.39 1.75 -18.15
C GLY A 194 -2.55 0.98 -17.50
N ALA A 195 -2.29 -0.19 -16.94
CA ALA A 195 -3.24 -1.04 -16.22
C ALA A 195 -2.52 -2.10 -15.37
N LEU A 196 -3.31 -2.81 -14.55
CA LEU A 196 -2.93 -4.08 -13.91
C LEU A 196 -3.31 -5.27 -14.77
#